data_AF-A0A6H1W5B1-F1
#
_entry.id   AF-A0A6H1W5B1-F1
#
_cell.length_a   1.000
_cell.length_b   1.000
_cell.length_c   1.000
_cell.angle_alpha   90.00
_cell.angle_beta   90.00
_cell.angle_gamma   90.00
#
_symmetry.space_group_name_H-M   'P 1'
#
loop_
_entity.id
_entity.type
_entity.pdbx_description
1 polymer ?
#
loop_
_entity_poly.entity_id
_entity_poly.type
_entity_poly.pdbx_seq_one_letter_code
_entity_poly.pdbx_strand_id
1 'polypeptide(L)'
;MADFRAGQTVGVRIKLARRQRGFRTTRELADAIPGGNVTEAVLENIESGRKADISVSQLLNVARGLNVPPSMLLAPMGSPNAEVDLPNLSDDFAQMTAAEFDCWFAAIPASSYRPRLAAERSDIEMLASIRELGTLRRELERLRIVLEVQSASNDPDLRDMDLEVRNRMERIRQEVSRLAALLSSDGLLDLEEPPE
;
A
#
# COMPACT_ATOMS: atom_id res chain seq x y z
N MET A 1 -12.41 23.28 -1.24
CA MET A 1 -11.10 22.87 -0.69
C MET A 1 -10.23 22.44 -1.86
N ALA A 2 -8.98 22.88 -1.94
CA ALA A 2 -8.09 22.43 -3.03
C ALA A 2 -7.75 20.94 -2.83
N ASP A 3 -7.87 20.14 -3.88
CA ASP A 3 -7.53 18.71 -3.86
C ASP A 3 -6.00 18.57 -3.73
N PHE A 4 -5.55 17.91 -2.67
CA PHE A 4 -4.12 17.71 -2.44
C PHE A 4 -3.48 16.86 -3.53
N ARG A 5 -4.22 16.01 -4.22
CA ARG A 5 -3.70 15.11 -5.25
C ARG A 5 -3.15 15.86 -6.47
N ALA A 6 -3.59 17.10 -6.69
CA ALA A 6 -3.14 17.96 -7.77
C ALA A 6 -2.05 18.97 -7.34
N GLY A 7 -1.54 18.88 -6.11
CA GLY A 7 -0.46 19.74 -5.64
C GLY A 7 0.81 19.55 -6.48
N GLN A 8 1.49 20.65 -6.83
CA GLN A 8 2.64 20.69 -7.74
C GLN A 8 3.98 20.30 -7.11
N THR A 9 4.00 20.04 -5.81
CA THR A 9 5.19 19.56 -5.09
C THR A 9 4.75 18.70 -3.91
N VAL A 10 5.62 17.84 -3.42
CA VAL A 10 5.39 17.03 -2.21
C VAL A 10 4.97 17.90 -1.02
N GLY A 11 5.64 19.04 -0.82
CA GLY A 11 5.32 19.97 0.27
C GLY A 11 3.91 20.54 0.16
N VAL A 12 3.48 20.91 -1.05
CA VAL A 12 2.12 21.38 -1.31
C VAL A 12 1.11 20.26 -1.08
N ARG A 13 1.39 19.04 -1.54
CA ARG A 13 0.53 17.86 -1.33
C ARG A 13 0.37 17.55 0.16
N ILE A 14 1.45 17.56 0.94
CA ILE A 14 1.42 17.36 2.40
C ILE A 14 0.59 18.46 3.08
N LYS A 15 0.81 19.74 2.75
CA LYS A 15 0.06 20.88 3.31
C LYS A 15 -1.43 20.78 3.06
N LEU A 16 -1.81 20.45 1.83
CA LEU A 16 -3.22 20.33 1.44
C LEU A 16 -3.86 19.09 2.10
N ALA A 17 -3.18 17.95 2.11
CA ALA A 17 -3.63 16.74 2.78
C ALA A 17 -3.84 17.00 4.28
N ARG A 18 -2.89 17.66 4.95
CA ARG A 18 -2.98 18.04 6.36
C ARG A 18 -4.25 18.85 6.65
N ARG A 19 -4.52 19.89 5.86
CA ARG A 19 -5.73 20.71 5.99
C ARG A 19 -7.00 19.92 5.74
N GLN A 20 -7.02 19.04 4.74
CA GLN A 20 -8.16 18.18 4.44
C GLN A 20 -8.44 17.16 5.55
N ARG A 21 -7.41 16.72 6.28
CA ARG A 21 -7.53 15.83 7.45
C ARG A 21 -7.89 16.55 8.74
N GLY A 22 -8.09 17.87 8.70
CA GLY A 22 -8.55 18.66 9.85
C GLY A 22 -7.44 19.26 10.72
N PHE A 23 -6.18 19.00 10.41
CA PHE A 23 -5.04 19.62 11.11
C PHE A 23 -4.83 21.04 10.60
N ARG A 24 -5.05 22.04 11.47
CA ARG A 24 -4.97 23.47 11.13
C ARG A 24 -3.52 23.94 11.08
N THR A 25 -2.66 23.42 11.95
CA THR A 25 -1.25 23.80 12.05
C THR A 25 -0.33 22.60 11.75
N THR A 26 0.93 22.88 11.43
CA THR A 26 2.01 21.88 11.32
C THR A 26 2.29 21.22 12.67
N ARG A 27 2.19 21.99 13.76
CA ARG A 27 2.27 21.47 15.13
C ARG A 27 1.24 20.39 15.43
N GLU A 28 -0.03 20.64 15.11
CA GLU A 28 -1.09 19.65 15.36
C GLU A 28 -0.82 18.32 14.64
N LEU A 29 -0.26 18.36 13.43
CA LEU A 29 0.15 17.15 12.72
C LEU A 29 1.39 16.50 13.36
N ALA A 30 2.41 17.29 13.72
CA ALA A 30 3.61 16.78 14.39
C ALA A 30 3.26 16.06 15.70
N ASP A 31 2.39 16.66 16.52
CA ASP A 31 1.94 16.11 17.80
C ASP A 31 1.13 14.81 17.63
N ALA A 32 0.46 14.63 16.48
CA ALA A 32 -0.27 13.41 16.14
C ALA A 32 0.62 12.27 15.59
N ILE A 33 1.86 12.56 15.19
CA ILE A 33 2.79 11.58 14.64
C ILE A 33 3.66 11.01 15.78
N PRO A 34 3.59 9.70 16.07
CA PRO A 34 4.41 9.09 17.11
C PRO A 34 5.89 9.04 16.70
N GLY A 35 6.79 9.10 17.69
CA GLY A 35 8.23 8.90 17.51
C GLY A 35 9.08 10.16 17.36
N GLY A 36 8.49 11.36 17.30
CA GLY A 36 9.19 12.65 17.47
C GLY A 36 10.19 13.05 16.38
N ASN A 37 10.35 12.25 15.32
CA ASN A 37 11.26 12.53 14.20
C ASN A 37 10.68 13.48 13.13
N VAL A 38 9.39 13.84 13.26
CA VAL A 38 8.68 14.81 12.43
C VAL A 38 8.23 15.94 13.35
N THR A 39 9.02 17.01 13.43
CA THR A 39 8.69 18.19 14.25
C THR A 39 7.91 19.23 13.45
N GLU A 40 7.30 20.19 14.15
CA GLU A 40 6.65 21.36 13.53
C GLU A 40 7.57 22.06 12.51
N ALA A 41 8.81 22.35 12.89
CA ALA A 41 9.79 23.00 12.03
C ALA A 41 10.16 22.17 10.79
N VAL A 42 10.22 20.83 10.93
CA VAL A 42 10.44 19.93 9.78
C VAL A 42 9.28 20.03 8.80
N LEU A 43 8.04 19.95 9.29
CA LEU A 43 6.85 20.08 8.45
C LEU A 43 6.76 21.45 7.78
N GLU A 44 7.04 22.54 8.49
CA GLU A 44 7.06 23.88 7.90
C GLU A 44 8.08 24.01 6.78
N ASN A 45 9.28 23.45 6.96
CA ASN A 45 10.32 23.48 5.95
C ASN A 45 9.96 22.64 4.72
N ILE A 46 9.29 21.50 4.91
CA ILE A 46 8.76 20.67 3.82
C ILE A 46 7.62 21.40 3.09
N GLU A 47 6.61 21.90 3.82
CA GLU A 47 5.42 22.55 3.24
C GLU A 47 5.71 23.89 2.56
N SER A 48 6.79 24.56 2.95
CA SER A 48 7.28 25.79 2.29
C SER A 48 8.19 25.51 1.09
N GLY A 49 8.62 24.26 0.88
CA GLY A 49 9.60 23.90 -0.14
C GLY A 49 11.04 24.32 0.19
N ARG A 50 11.30 24.84 1.41
CA ARG A 50 12.67 25.16 1.86
C ARG A 50 13.54 23.91 1.99
N LYS A 51 12.92 22.77 2.30
CA LYS A 51 13.57 21.46 2.31
C LYS A 51 13.13 20.69 1.07
N ALA A 52 14.01 20.58 0.08
CA ALA A 52 13.74 19.82 -1.15
C ALA A 52 13.68 18.30 -0.87
N ASP A 53 14.55 17.80 0.00
CA ASP A 53 14.65 16.37 0.30
C ASP A 53 13.87 15.98 1.56
N ILE A 54 13.00 14.98 1.44
CA ILE A 54 12.34 14.34 2.57
C ILE A 54 12.99 12.98 2.82
N SER A 55 13.34 12.65 4.07
CA SER A 55 13.81 11.29 4.36
C SER A 55 12.66 10.30 4.23
N VAL A 56 12.95 9.05 3.85
CA VAL A 56 11.94 7.98 3.76
C VAL A 56 11.18 7.82 5.08
N SER A 57 11.88 7.89 6.22
CA SER A 57 11.25 7.82 7.55
C SER A 57 10.28 8.97 7.82
N GLN A 58 10.62 10.19 7.41
CA GLN A 58 9.73 11.36 7.55
C GLN A 58 8.51 11.20 6.64
N LEU A 59 8.70 10.79 5.39
CA LEU A 59 7.62 10.53 4.44
C LEU A 59 6.64 9.49 4.98
N LEU A 60 7.12 8.33 5.43
CA LEU A 60 6.27 7.24 5.93
C LEU A 60 5.49 7.66 7.18
N ASN A 61 6.13 8.38 8.11
CA ASN A 61 5.47 8.86 9.32
C ASN A 61 4.42 9.92 9.02
N VAL A 62 4.70 10.84 8.10
CA VAL A 62 3.72 11.83 7.63
C VAL A 62 2.56 11.16 6.90
N ALA A 63 2.83 10.25 5.97
CA ALA A 63 1.80 9.50 5.24
C ALA A 63 0.89 8.72 6.19
N ARG A 64 1.48 8.05 7.19
CA ARG A 64 0.74 7.31 8.22
C ARG A 64 -0.09 8.22 9.11
N GLY A 65 0.47 9.34 9.58
CA GLY A 65 -0.24 10.34 10.39
C GLY A 65 -1.40 11.00 9.65
N LEU A 66 -1.25 11.19 8.34
CA LEU A 66 -2.31 11.72 7.47
C LEU A 66 -3.31 10.65 7.01
N ASN A 67 -3.06 9.37 7.26
CA ASN A 67 -3.81 8.23 6.69
C ASN A 67 -3.95 8.34 5.16
N VAL A 68 -2.84 8.64 4.48
CA VAL A 68 -2.76 8.79 3.02
C VAL A 68 -1.70 7.81 2.48
N PRO A 69 -1.95 7.10 1.37
CA PRO A 69 -0.93 6.28 0.72
C PRO A 69 0.29 7.13 0.33
N PRO A 70 1.53 6.66 0.52
CA PRO A 70 2.73 7.44 0.20
C PRO A 70 2.77 7.96 -1.25
N SER A 71 2.31 7.17 -2.22
CA SER A 71 2.31 7.54 -3.63
C SER A 71 1.45 8.79 -3.92
N MET A 72 0.34 8.98 -3.20
CA MET A 72 -0.51 10.18 -3.28
C MET A 72 0.18 11.46 -2.77
N LEU A 73 1.25 11.33 -1.98
CA LEU A 73 2.08 12.46 -1.55
C LEU A 73 3.31 12.65 -2.44
N LEU A 74 3.79 11.57 -3.06
CA LEU A 74 5.00 11.58 -3.88
C LEU A 74 4.78 12.06 -5.30
N ALA A 75 3.62 11.81 -5.91
CA ALA A 75 3.34 12.20 -7.29
C ALA A 75 1.95 12.85 -7.43
N PRO A 76 1.72 13.64 -8.50
CA PRO A 76 0.48 14.39 -8.71
C PRO A 76 -0.67 13.51 -9.20
N MET A 77 -1.18 12.62 -8.34
CA MET A 77 -2.22 11.64 -8.69
C MET A 77 -3.56 12.23 -9.14
N GLY A 78 -3.80 13.53 -8.91
CA GLY A 78 -4.95 14.26 -9.46
C GLY A 78 -4.87 14.45 -10.97
N SER A 79 -3.67 14.30 -11.54
CA SER A 79 -3.37 14.36 -12.96
C SER A 79 -2.50 13.14 -13.34
N PRO A 80 -3.08 11.94 -13.54
CA PRO A 80 -2.31 10.70 -13.68
C PRO A 80 -1.30 10.68 -14.83
N ASN A 81 -1.53 11.51 -15.86
CA ASN A 81 -0.64 11.65 -17.03
C ASN A 81 0.42 12.77 -16.85
N ALA A 82 0.37 13.53 -15.75
CA ALA A 82 1.41 14.50 -15.45
C ALA A 82 2.70 13.78 -15.04
N GLU A 83 3.84 14.36 -15.39
CA GLU A 83 5.15 13.85 -14.99
C GLU A 83 5.35 13.91 -13.48
N VAL A 84 6.17 13.00 -12.96
CA VAL A 84 6.60 13.03 -11.55
C VAL A 84 7.37 14.33 -11.29
N ASP A 85 6.99 15.05 -10.25
CA ASP A 85 7.50 16.38 -9.88
C ASP A 85 8.36 16.35 -8.61
N LEU A 86 9.02 15.21 -8.35
CA LEU A 86 9.97 15.05 -7.24
C LEU A 86 11.31 15.71 -7.60
N PRO A 87 11.86 16.55 -6.71
CA PRO A 87 13.18 17.13 -6.94
C PRO A 87 14.27 16.06 -6.85
N ASN A 88 15.42 16.34 -7.47
CA ASN A 88 16.65 15.53 -7.38
C ASN A 88 16.53 14.08 -7.90
N LEU A 89 15.54 13.79 -8.74
CA LEU A 89 15.49 12.54 -9.50
C LEU A 89 16.49 12.57 -10.66
N SER A 90 16.98 11.40 -11.05
CA SER A 90 17.78 11.24 -12.26
C SER A 90 16.92 11.33 -13.53
N ASP A 91 17.58 11.50 -14.68
CA ASP A 91 16.93 11.56 -15.99
C ASP A 91 16.16 10.27 -16.34
N ASP A 92 16.42 9.16 -15.66
CA ASP A 92 15.66 7.90 -15.78
C ASP A 92 14.16 8.06 -15.44
N PHE A 93 13.81 9.09 -14.66
CA PHE A 93 12.43 9.41 -14.30
C PHE A 93 11.81 10.47 -15.21
N ALA A 94 12.58 11.04 -16.15
CA ALA A 94 12.06 11.99 -17.10
C ALA A 94 10.90 11.35 -17.88
N GLN A 95 9.81 12.09 -18.06
CA GLN A 95 8.59 11.63 -18.74
C GLN A 95 7.82 10.50 -18.03
N MET A 96 8.32 9.97 -16.90
CA MET A 96 7.56 9.00 -16.12
C MET A 96 6.32 9.70 -15.56
N THR A 97 5.15 9.21 -15.94
CA THR A 97 3.88 9.76 -15.47
C THR A 97 3.60 9.36 -14.03
N ALA A 98 2.73 10.11 -13.34
CA ALA A 98 2.29 9.78 -12.00
C ALA A 98 1.66 8.37 -11.91
N ALA A 99 0.90 7.97 -12.93
CA ALA A 99 0.30 6.63 -13.00
C ALA A 99 1.35 5.52 -13.15
N GLU A 100 2.34 5.71 -14.03
CA GLU A 100 3.45 4.76 -14.17
C GLU A 100 4.28 4.69 -12.89
N PHE A 101 4.54 5.83 -12.26
CA PHE A 101 5.26 5.89 -10.99
C PHE A 101 4.56 5.10 -9.89
N ASP A 102 3.24 5.25 -9.72
CA ASP A 102 2.47 4.46 -8.75
C ASP A 102 2.57 2.96 -9.04
N CYS A 103 2.43 2.57 -10.31
CA CYS A 103 2.50 1.17 -10.72
C CYS A 103 3.89 0.55 -10.50
N TRP A 104 4.95 1.30 -10.79
CA TRP A 104 6.34 0.92 -10.48
C TRP A 104 6.56 0.81 -8.99
N PHE A 105 6.20 1.87 -8.23
CA PHE A 105 6.40 1.95 -6.78
C PHE A 105 5.65 0.85 -6.03
N ALA A 106 4.44 0.54 -6.48
CA ALA A 106 3.62 -0.53 -5.93
C ALA A 106 3.91 -1.89 -6.59
N ALA A 107 4.85 -2.02 -7.53
CA ALA A 107 5.17 -3.25 -8.24
C ALA A 107 3.90 -3.99 -8.70
N ILE A 108 3.01 -3.31 -9.43
CA ILE A 108 1.76 -3.88 -9.93
C ILE A 108 2.04 -4.61 -11.25
N PRO A 109 1.79 -5.93 -11.35
CA PRO A 109 2.01 -6.68 -12.59
C PRO A 109 1.02 -6.25 -13.68
N ALA A 110 1.42 -6.38 -14.95
CA ALA A 110 0.59 -6.07 -16.13
C ALA A 110 -0.10 -4.68 -16.07
N SER A 111 0.63 -3.67 -15.59
CA SER A 111 0.13 -2.31 -15.35
C SER A 111 0.62 -1.32 -16.40
N SER A 112 0.42 -0.01 -16.17
CA SER A 112 0.93 1.05 -17.06
C SER A 112 2.46 1.11 -17.07
N TYR A 113 3.11 0.71 -15.97
CA TYR A 113 4.56 0.62 -15.91
C TYR A 113 5.07 -0.63 -16.63
N ARG A 114 6.09 -0.46 -17.48
CA ARG A 114 6.73 -1.56 -18.21
C ARG A 114 8.12 -1.81 -17.62
N PRO A 115 8.36 -2.99 -16.99
CA PRO A 115 9.68 -3.34 -16.50
C PRO A 115 10.72 -3.31 -17.61
N ARG A 116 11.89 -2.75 -17.30
CA ARG A 116 13.01 -2.58 -18.24
C ARG A 116 13.82 -3.85 -18.40
N LEU A 117 13.85 -4.70 -17.38
CA LEU A 117 14.67 -5.92 -17.31
C LEU A 117 13.82 -7.15 -17.02
N ALA A 118 14.30 -8.32 -17.47
CA ALA A 118 13.69 -9.60 -17.12
C ALA A 118 13.72 -9.87 -15.61
N ALA A 119 14.84 -9.54 -14.94
CA ALA A 119 14.97 -9.67 -13.49
C ALA A 119 13.95 -8.82 -12.72
N GLU A 120 13.76 -7.56 -13.14
CA GLU A 120 12.75 -6.67 -12.55
C GLU A 120 11.33 -7.24 -12.70
N ARG A 121 11.02 -7.85 -13.85
CA ARG A 121 9.73 -8.52 -14.05
C ARG A 121 9.55 -9.67 -13.06
N SER A 122 10.57 -10.49 -12.87
CA SER A 122 10.56 -11.58 -11.89
C SER A 122 10.35 -11.06 -10.46
N ASP A 123 11.01 -9.97 -10.07
CA ASP A 123 10.83 -9.34 -8.76
C ASP A 123 9.37 -8.85 -8.56
N ILE A 124 8.77 -8.25 -9.61
CA ILE A 124 7.38 -7.81 -9.58
C ILE A 124 6.40 -8.99 -9.45
N GLU A 125 6.65 -10.09 -10.17
CA GLU A 125 5.84 -11.33 -10.09
C GLU A 125 5.95 -11.98 -8.70
N MET A 126 7.13 -11.97 -8.09
CA MET A 126 7.34 -12.42 -6.73
C MET A 126 6.54 -11.57 -5.73
N LEU A 127 6.63 -10.24 -5.81
CA LEU A 127 5.86 -9.34 -4.95
C LEU A 127 4.35 -9.50 -5.14
N ALA A 128 3.89 -9.75 -6.36
CA ALA A 128 2.48 -10.05 -6.65
C ALA A 128 2.03 -11.35 -5.94
N SER A 129 2.85 -12.40 -6.02
CA SER A 129 2.58 -13.69 -5.38
C SER A 129 2.53 -13.59 -3.85
N ILE A 130 3.41 -12.78 -3.24
CA ILE A 130 3.37 -12.49 -1.78
C ILE A 130 2.04 -11.83 -1.39
N ARG A 131 1.55 -10.87 -2.18
CA ARG A 131 0.28 -10.19 -1.91
C ARG A 131 -0.93 -11.10 -2.10
N GLU A 132 -0.88 -11.96 -3.10
CA GLU A 132 -1.91 -12.98 -3.34
C GLU A 132 -2.00 -13.93 -2.15
N LEU A 133 -0.86 -14.45 -1.66
CA LEU A 133 -0.79 -15.30 -0.47
C LEU A 133 -1.45 -14.61 0.74
N GLY A 134 -1.12 -13.35 1.00
CA GLY A 134 -1.74 -12.58 2.09
C GLY A 134 -3.24 -12.36 1.92
N THR A 135 -3.72 -12.26 0.68
CA THR A 135 -5.16 -12.11 0.37
C THR A 135 -5.92 -13.41 0.58
N LEU A 136 -5.36 -14.53 0.11
CA LEU A 136 -5.93 -15.86 0.31
C LEU A 136 -5.99 -16.24 1.79
N ARG A 137 -4.95 -15.92 2.57
CA ARG A 137 -4.94 -16.14 4.04
C ARG A 137 -6.05 -15.39 4.76
N ARG A 138 -6.26 -14.11 4.43
CA ARG A 138 -7.35 -13.32 5.00
C ARG A 138 -8.72 -13.84 4.60
N GLU A 139 -8.87 -14.31 3.37
CA GLU A 139 -10.12 -14.92 2.90
C GLU A 139 -10.42 -16.24 3.62
N LEU A 140 -9.40 -17.07 3.83
CA LEU A 140 -9.53 -18.31 4.60
C LEU A 140 -9.98 -18.02 6.04
N GLU A 141 -9.36 -17.04 6.68
CA GLU A 141 -9.75 -16.60 8.03
C GLU A 141 -11.19 -16.08 8.07
N ARG A 142 -11.60 -15.27 7.09
CA ARG A 142 -12.98 -14.81 6.96
C ARG A 142 -13.96 -15.96 6.84
N LEU A 143 -13.64 -16.99 6.04
CA LEU A 143 -14.50 -18.16 5.85
C LEU A 143 -14.58 -19.04 7.10
N ARG A 144 -13.48 -19.15 7.88
CA ARG A 144 -13.51 -19.81 9.21
C ARG A 144 -14.54 -19.15 10.12
N ILE A 145 -14.49 -17.83 10.27
CA ILE A 145 -15.43 -17.06 11.10
C ILE A 145 -16.88 -17.27 10.63
N VAL A 146 -17.11 -17.28 9.31
CA VAL A 146 -18.46 -17.54 8.75
C VAL A 146 -18.96 -18.94 9.15
N LEU A 147 -18.12 -19.97 9.02
CA LEU A 147 -18.50 -21.34 9.36
C LEU A 147 -18.76 -21.50 10.86
N GLU A 148 -17.95 -20.87 11.71
CA GLU A 148 -18.16 -20.86 13.17
C GLU A 148 -19.51 -20.25 13.54
N VAL A 149 -19.84 -19.08 12.98
CA VAL A 149 -21.12 -18.41 13.21
C VAL A 149 -22.30 -19.26 12.73
N GLN A 150 -22.19 -19.88 11.54
CA GLN A 150 -23.23 -20.75 10.99
C GLN A 150 -23.46 -21.99 11.87
N SER A 151 -22.37 -22.64 12.31
CA SER A 151 -22.43 -23.83 13.17
C SER A 151 -23.07 -23.54 14.54
N ALA A 152 -22.88 -22.33 15.07
CA ALA A 152 -23.49 -21.89 16.33
C ALA A 152 -24.99 -21.54 16.21
N SER A 153 -25.47 -21.21 15.01
CA SER A 153 -26.85 -20.76 14.78
C SER A 153 -27.90 -21.88 14.81
N ASN A 154 -27.49 -23.15 14.72
CA ASN A 154 -28.35 -24.35 14.69
C ASN A 154 -29.53 -24.29 13.69
N ASP A 155 -29.39 -23.47 12.65
CA ASP A 155 -30.39 -23.26 11.60
C ASP A 155 -30.22 -24.32 10.50
N PRO A 156 -31.25 -25.14 10.21
CA PRO A 156 -31.16 -26.18 9.18
C PRO A 156 -30.91 -25.64 7.77
N ASP A 157 -31.33 -24.42 7.45
CA ASP A 157 -31.13 -23.81 6.12
C ASP A 157 -29.66 -23.42 5.88
N LEU A 158 -28.86 -23.28 6.95
CA LEU A 158 -27.43 -22.98 6.86
C LEU A 158 -26.55 -24.22 6.60
N ARG A 159 -27.10 -25.44 6.69
CA ARG A 159 -26.32 -26.69 6.55
C ARG A 159 -25.79 -26.93 5.14
N ASP A 160 -26.54 -26.57 4.10
CA ASP A 160 -26.06 -26.70 2.72
C ASP A 160 -25.02 -25.63 2.38
N MET A 161 -25.14 -24.44 2.99
CA MET A 161 -24.15 -23.37 2.87
C MET A 161 -22.81 -23.75 3.53
N ASP A 162 -22.83 -24.47 4.65
CA ASP A 162 -21.62 -24.99 5.30
C ASP A 162 -20.77 -25.83 4.34
N LEU A 163 -21.39 -26.70 3.53
CA LEU A 163 -20.66 -27.57 2.61
C LEU A 163 -19.97 -26.77 1.49
N GLU A 164 -20.65 -25.76 0.96
CA GLU A 164 -20.08 -24.86 -0.05
C GLU A 164 -18.90 -24.06 0.53
N VAL A 165 -19.07 -23.51 1.73
CA VAL A 165 -18.02 -22.77 2.45
C VAL A 165 -16.80 -23.67 2.68
N ARG A 166 -16.99 -24.89 3.18
CA ARG A 166 -15.89 -25.86 3.40
C ARG A 166 -15.17 -26.21 2.09
N ASN A 167 -15.91 -26.48 1.02
CA ASN A 167 -15.30 -26.76 -0.30
C ASN A 167 -14.50 -25.57 -0.83
N ARG A 168 -14.98 -24.34 -0.61
CA ARG A 168 -14.23 -23.13 -0.97
C ARG A 168 -12.97 -22.98 -0.11
N MET A 169 -13.04 -23.24 1.18
CA MET A 169 -11.88 -23.21 2.07
C MET A 169 -10.81 -24.20 1.64
N GLU A 170 -11.18 -25.44 1.29
CA GLU A 170 -10.23 -26.45 0.81
C GLU A 170 -9.49 -26.01 -0.45
N ARG A 171 -10.20 -25.44 -1.44
CA ARG A 171 -9.55 -24.90 -2.65
C ARG A 171 -8.56 -23.77 -2.32
N ILE A 172 -8.94 -22.88 -1.41
CA ILE A 172 -8.06 -21.78 -0.99
C ILE A 172 -6.85 -22.29 -0.23
N ARG A 173 -7.02 -23.29 0.66
CA ARG A 173 -5.90 -23.95 1.36
C ARG A 173 -4.90 -24.53 0.39
N GLN A 174 -5.37 -25.29 -0.61
CA GLN A 174 -4.50 -25.87 -1.62
C GLN A 174 -3.68 -24.81 -2.37
N GLU A 175 -4.31 -23.68 -2.74
CA GLU A 175 -3.61 -22.60 -3.43
C GLU A 175 -2.63 -21.86 -2.49
N VAL A 176 -3.00 -21.64 -1.22
CA VAL A 176 -2.09 -21.09 -0.19
C VAL A 176 -0.86 -21.98 -0.03
N SER A 177 -1.02 -23.29 0.11
CA SER A 177 0.10 -24.24 0.22
C SER A 177 0.97 -24.23 -1.03
N ARG A 178 0.36 -24.17 -2.21
CA ARG A 178 1.07 -24.11 -3.49
C ARG A 178 1.92 -22.84 -3.62
N LEU A 179 1.33 -21.66 -3.34
CA LEU A 179 2.03 -20.39 -3.43
C LEU A 179 3.12 -20.25 -2.36
N ALA A 180 2.85 -20.71 -1.13
CA ALA A 180 3.86 -20.73 -0.07
C ALA A 180 5.07 -21.60 -0.48
N ALA A 181 4.83 -22.80 -1.03
CA ALA A 181 5.89 -23.67 -1.50
C ALA A 181 6.71 -23.05 -2.64
N LEU A 182 6.06 -22.38 -3.60
CA LEU A 182 6.74 -21.67 -4.68
C LEU A 182 7.64 -20.56 -4.14
N LEU A 183 7.10 -19.69 -3.29
CA LEU A 183 7.85 -18.57 -2.72
C LEU A 183 9.01 -19.04 -1.81
N SER A 184 8.82 -20.13 -1.07
CA SER A 184 9.90 -20.74 -0.29
C SER A 184 11.00 -21.33 -1.18
N SER A 185 10.65 -21.90 -2.34
CA SER A 185 11.65 -22.37 -3.31
C SER A 185 12.48 -21.23 -3.90
N ASP A 186 11.92 -20.02 -3.96
CA ASP A 186 12.61 -18.80 -4.37
C ASP A 186 13.39 -18.12 -3.21
N GLY A 187 13.45 -18.75 -2.04
CA GLY A 187 14.28 -18.32 -0.91
C GLY A 187 13.60 -17.38 0.10
N LEU A 188 12.28 -17.18 0.03
CA LEU A 188 11.53 -16.48 1.08
C LEU A 188 11.30 -17.40 2.29
N LEU A 189 11.80 -16.96 3.46
CA LEU A 189 11.68 -17.68 4.73
C LEU A 189 10.35 -17.33 5.45
N ASP A 190 9.91 -18.21 6.34
CA ASP A 190 8.77 -18.04 7.26
C ASP A 190 7.40 -17.79 6.60
N LEU A 191 7.10 -18.52 5.52
CA LEU A 191 5.80 -18.48 4.83
C LEU A 191 4.84 -19.59 5.28
N GLU A 192 5.05 -20.19 6.46
CA GLU A 192 4.15 -21.21 7.02
C GLU A 192 2.84 -20.61 7.56
N GLU A 193 1.82 -21.46 7.75
CA GLU A 193 0.50 -21.06 8.27
C GLU A 193 0.61 -20.48 9.70
N PRO A 194 -0.24 -19.50 10.07
CA PRO A 194 -0.35 -19.10 11.47
C PRO A 194 -0.79 -20.30 12.32
N PRO A 195 -0.33 -20.41 13.58
CA PRO A 195 -0.67 -21.54 14.44
C PRO A 195 -2.19 -21.67 14.62
N GLU A 196 -2.66 -22.93 14.61
CA GLU A 196 -4.06 -23.35 14.81
C GLU A 196 -4.71 -22.79 16.09
#